data_AF-A0A960JWF6-F1
#
_entry.id   AF-A0A960JWF6-F1
#
_cell.length_a   1.000
_cell.length_b   1.000
_cell.length_c   1.000
_cell.angle_alpha   90.00
_cell.angle_beta   90.00
_cell.angle_gamma   90.00
#
_symmetry.space_group_name_H-M   'P 1'
#
loop_
_entity.id
_entity.type
_entity.pdbx_description
1 polymer ?
#
loop_
_entity_poly.entity_id
_entity_poly.type
_entity_poly.pdbx_seq_one_letter_code
_entity_poly.pdbx_strand_id
1 'polypeptide(L)' 'MIEITEAVDIARKSFERLYEGEKFTEVRMAEAELSRDGQSWMVTLSYHDAEVSGIAKHKVLQIDAESGQVRSIKVRAL' A
#
# COMPACT_ATOMS: atom_id res chain seq x y z
N MET A 1 19.04 -2.37 0.55
CA MET A 1 17.80 -2.26 -0.24
C MET A 1 16.83 -3.31 0.29
N ILE A 2 15.62 -2.90 0.64
CA ILE A 2 14.58 -3.80 1.11
C ILE A 2 14.00 -4.59 -0.06
N GLU A 3 13.62 -5.83 0.22
CA GLU A 3 13.01 -6.72 -0.76
C GLU A 3 11.51 -6.42 -0.93
N ILE A 4 10.93 -6.91 -2.02
CA ILE A 4 9.50 -6.70 -2.33
C ILE A 4 8.58 -7.13 -1.18
N THR A 5 8.89 -8.23 -0.50
CA THR A 5 8.10 -8.76 0.61
C THR A 5 8.10 -7.82 1.81
N GLU A 6 9.25 -7.18 2.09
CA GLU A 6 9.40 -6.21 3.16
C GLU A 6 8.67 -4.90 2.81
N ALA A 7 8.76 -4.44 1.56
CA ALA A 7 8.01 -3.28 1.08
C ALA A 7 6.48 -3.49 1.22
N VAL A 8 5.98 -4.68 0.88
CA VAL A 8 4.55 -5.02 1.01
C VAL A 8 4.12 -5.07 2.48
N ASP A 9 4.95 -5.62 3.37
CA ASP A 9 4.64 -5.64 4.80
C ASP A 9 4.63 -4.22 5.41
N ILE A 10 5.59 -3.38 5.04
CA ILE A 10 5.63 -1.96 5.41
C ILE A 10 4.38 -1.24 4.90
N ALA A 11 3.98 -1.50 3.65
CA ALA A 11 2.80 -0.90 3.06
C ALA A 11 1.54 -1.23 3.87
N ARG A 12 1.35 -2.52 4.19
CA ARG A 12 0.20 -3.00 4.96
C ARG A 12 0.17 -2.41 6.36
N LYS A 13 1.29 -2.48 7.10
CA LYS A 13 1.39 -1.91 8.46
C LYS A 13 1.14 -0.40 8.47
N SER A 14 1.63 0.31 7.47
CA SER A 14 1.42 1.76 7.35
C SER A 14 -0.03 2.08 7.06
N PHE A 15 -0.69 1.30 6.19
CA PHE A 15 -2.12 1.42 5.92
C PHE A 15 -2.95 1.16 7.18
N GLU A 16 -2.70 0.05 7.88
CA GLU A 16 -3.40 -0.32 9.12
C GLU A 16 -3.27 0.77 10.20
N ARG A 17 -2.07 1.36 10.33
CA ARG A 17 -1.82 2.44 11.29
C ARG A 17 -2.53 3.75 10.94
N LEU A 18 -2.52 4.13 9.67
CA LEU A 18 -3.11 5.40 9.22
C LEU A 18 -4.62 5.41 9.30
N TYR A 19 -5.22 4.23 9.16
CA TYR A 19 -6.65 4.04 9.21
C TYR A 19 -7.06 3.19 10.41
N GLU A 20 -6.30 3.31 11.51
CA GLU A 20 -6.62 2.64 12.77
C GLU A 20 -8.02 3.06 13.24
N GLY A 21 -8.87 2.07 13.52
CA GLY A 21 -10.27 2.29 13.91
C GLY A 21 -11.27 2.27 12.75
N GLU A 22 -10.82 2.40 11.50
CA GLU A 22 -11.66 2.09 10.35
C GLU A 22 -11.77 0.56 10.15
N LYS A 23 -12.93 0.11 9.68
CA LYS A 23 -13.16 -1.30 9.38
C LYS A 23 -13.01 -1.51 7.89
N PHE A 24 -11.90 -2.13 7.48
CA PHE A 24 -11.73 -2.62 6.12
C PHE A 24 -11.82 -4.14 6.08
N THR A 25 -12.34 -4.65 4.97
CA THR A 25 -12.27 -6.06 4.66
C THR A 25 -11.28 -6.28 3.50
N GLU A 26 -10.60 -7.43 3.55
CA GLU A 26 -9.77 -7.93 2.45
C GLU A 26 -8.65 -7.00 1.96
N VAL A 27 -7.92 -6.34 2.89
CA VAL A 27 -6.70 -5.60 2.52
C VAL A 27 -5.67 -6.57 1.93
N ARG A 28 -5.40 -6.43 0.63
CA ARG A 28 -4.49 -7.31 -0.13
C ARG A 28 -3.59 -6.49 -1.03
N MET A 29 -2.39 -7.01 -1.29
CA MET A 29 -1.53 -6.47 -2.35
C MET A 29 -2.17 -6.77 -3.71
N ALA A 30 -2.35 -5.72 -4.53
CA ALA A 30 -2.78 -5.84 -5.91
C ALA A 30 -1.59 -5.78 -6.88
N GLU A 31 -0.62 -4.91 -6.60
CA GLU A 31 0.55 -4.67 -7.45
C GLU A 31 1.71 -4.21 -6.58
N ALA A 32 2.93 -4.62 -6.94
CA ALA A 32 4.16 -4.09 -6.36
C ALA A 32 5.20 -3.99 -7.48
N GLU A 33 5.71 -2.79 -7.71
CA GLU A 33 6.75 -2.53 -8.71
C GLU A 33 7.90 -1.71 -8.12
N LEU A 34 9.11 -1.99 -8.57
CA LEU A 34 10.25 -1.13 -8.30
C LEU A 34 10.26 -0.01 -9.33
N SER A 35 10.45 1.23 -8.89
CA SER A 35 10.58 2.38 -9.77
C SER A 35 11.73 2.18 -10.75
N ARG A 36 11.65 2.83 -11.93
CA ARG A 36 12.66 2.66 -13.00
C ARG A 36 14.08 3.03 -12.57
N ASP A 37 14.22 3.92 -11.60
CA ASP A 37 15.49 4.35 -11.02
C ASP A 37 15.95 3.47 -9.83
N GLY A 38 15.16 2.47 -9.45
CA GLY A 38 15.44 1.55 -8.34
C GLY A 38 15.32 2.18 -6.96
N GLN A 39 14.87 3.43 -6.85
CA GLN A 39 14.91 4.19 -5.59
C GLN A 39 13.67 3.98 -4.72
N SER A 40 12.57 3.47 -5.27
CA SER A 40 11.32 3.32 -4.53
C SER A 40 10.52 2.11 -4.97
N TRP A 41 9.92 1.42 -4.01
CA TRP A 41 8.83 0.48 -4.23
C TRP A 41 7.51 1.25 -4.32
N MET A 42 6.72 0.94 -5.35
CA MET A 42 5.34 1.38 -5.50
C MET A 42 4.44 0.19 -5.20
N VAL A 43 3.79 0.20 -4.03
CA VAL A 43 2.92 -0.90 -3.58
C VAL A 43 1.47 -0.45 -3.63
N THR A 44 0.66 -1.12 -4.45
CA THR A 44 -0.78 -0.91 -4.51
C THR A 44 -1.49 -1.90 -3.59
N LEU A 45 -2.20 -1.39 -2.59
CA LEU A 45 -3.10 -2.15 -1.75
C LEU A 45 -4.55 -1.97 -2.23
N SER A 46 -5.25 -3.08 -2.38
CA SER A 46 -6.70 -3.16 -2.61
C SER A 46 -7.41 -3.44 -1.29
N TYR A 47 -8.54 -2.79 -1.05
CA TYR A 47 -9.34 -2.99 0.16
C TYR A 47 -10.81 -2.65 -0.09
N HIS A 48 -11.68 -3.21 0.75
CA HIS A 48 -13.10 -2.88 0.77
C HIS A 48 -13.45 -2.15 2.06
N ASP A 49 -14.36 -1.19 1.95
CA ASP A 49 -14.97 -0.55 3.10
C ASP A 49 -16.00 -1.51 3.71
N ALA A 50 -15.94 -1.77 5.01
CA ALA A 50 -16.88 -2.72 5.63
C ALA A 50 -18.33 -2.22 5.60
N GLU A 51 -18.53 -0.89 5.51
CA GLU A 51 -19.87 -0.28 5.51
C GLU A 51 -20.43 -0.05 4.11
N VAL A 52 -19.56 0.02 3.08
CA VAL A 52 -19.96 0.30 1.69
C VAL A 52 -19.60 -0.89 0.80
N SER A 53 -20.58 -1.76 0.57
CA SER A 53 -20.42 -2.92 -0.31
C SER A 53 -20.31 -2.50 -1.79
N GLY A 54 -19.31 -3.02 -2.49
CA GLY A 54 -19.35 -3.16 -3.95
C GLY A 54 -18.19 -2.59 -4.76
N ILE A 55 -17.35 -1.71 -4.20
CA ILE A 55 -16.23 -1.11 -4.95
C ILE A 55 -14.92 -1.32 -4.19
N ALA A 56 -13.99 -2.06 -4.80
CA ALA A 56 -12.63 -2.16 -4.31
C ALA A 56 -11.96 -0.78 -4.43
N LYS A 57 -11.41 -0.29 -3.32
CA LYS A 57 -10.63 0.94 -3.27
C LYS A 57 -9.16 0.58 -3.34
N HIS A 58 -8.36 1.47 -3.94
CA HIS A 58 -6.93 1.28 -4.08
C HIS A 58 -6.14 2.43 -3.46
N LYS A 59 -5.10 2.08 -2.70
CA LYS A 59 -4.05 3.02 -2.27
C LYS A 59 -2.73 2.58 -2.84
N VAL A 60 -1.93 3.55 -3.27
CA VAL A 60 -0.55 3.32 -3.70
C VAL A 60 0.37 3.97 -2.69
N LEU A 61 1.25 3.17 -2.10
CA LEU A 61 2.27 3.60 -1.17
C LEU A 61 3.62 3.63 -1.88
N GLN A 62 4.29 4.77 -1.80
CA GLN A 62 5.67 4.92 -2.26
C GLN A 62 6.61 4.73 -1.08
N ILE A 63 7.46 3.71 -1.16
CA ILE A 63 8.35 3.30 -0.09
C ILE A 63 9.78 3.41 -0.60
N ASP A 64 10.62 4.10 0.15
CA ASP A 64 12.05 4.19 -0.15
C ASP A 64 12.68 2.80 -0.17
N ALA A 65 13.34 2.44 -1.27
CA ALA A 65 13.87 1.10 -1.46
C ALA A 65 15.10 0.82 -0.57
N GLU A 66 15.80 1.85 -0.09
CA GLU A 66 16.98 1.65 0.74
C GLU A 66 16.63 1.50 2.22
N SER A 67 15.77 2.39 2.73
CA SER A 67 15.45 2.54 4.15
C SER A 67 14.11 1.94 4.57
N GLY A 68 13.22 1.64 3.62
CA GLY A 68 11.84 1.23 3.92
C GLY A 68 10.95 2.36 4.44
N GLN A 69 11.38 3.61 4.38
CA GLN A 69 10.55 4.74 4.80
C GLN A 69 9.43 5.00 3.79
N VAL A 70 8.18 5.08 4.27
CA VAL A 70 7.05 5.51 3.43
C VAL A 70 7.18 7.00 3.13
N ARG A 71 7.33 7.34 1.84
CA ARG A 71 7.49 8.71 1.36
C ARG A 71 6.16 9.37 1.01
N SER A 72 5.22 8.62 0.44
CA SER A 72 3.91 9.15 0.08
C SER A 72 2.84 8.07 -0.03
N ILE A 73 1.57 8.49 0.05
CA ILE A 73 0.40 7.64 -0.13
C ILE A 73 -0.57 8.36 -1.06
N LYS A 74 -1.04 7.66 -2.09
CA LYS A 74 -1.94 8.20 -3.12
C LYS A 74 -3.19 7.33 -3.22
N VAL A 75 -4.32 7.97 -3.53
CA VAL A 75 -5.56 7.28 -3.88
C VAL A 75 -5.53 6.97 -5.37
N ARG A 76 -5.91 5.75 -5.74
CA ARG A 76 -6.07 5.35 -7.14
C ARG A 76 -7.52 4.97 -7.35
N ALA A 77 -8.20 5.71 -8.23
CA ALA A 77 -9.45 5.25 -8.82
C ALA A 77 -9.06 4.38 -10.02
N LEU A 78 -9.55 3.14 -10.05
CA LEU A 78 -9.53 2.30 -11.26
C LEU A 78 -10.83 2.52 -12.03
#